data_AF-A0A7J9FA22-F1
#
_entry.id   AF-A0A7J9FA22-F1
#
_cell.length_a   1.000
_cell.length_b   1.000
_cell.length_c   1.000
_cell.angle_alpha   90.00
_cell.angle_beta   90.00
_cell.angle_gamma   90.00
#
_symmetry.space_group_name_H-M   'P 1'
#
loop_
_entity.id
_entity.type
_entity.pdbx_description
1 polymer ?
#
loop_
_entity_poly.entity_id
_entity_poly.type
_entity_poly.pdbx_seq_one_letter_code
_entity_poly.pdbx_strand_id
1 'polypeptide(L)'
;CQSEAEADVAEAVEGGDLGIVGEDVQDFGDPNYSSAPEVKTVCVFPKNSAKLVLAGEQTELLVGMENIGESPVNVIAIKASVHLPFDHRMLVQNLTAVAFNNATVPPSVQATFPYVFAVSKYLQPGTFDLVGSIIYDIDQQPYQSTFYNGTIEVVEVGGFLSVESVFLVTLGIALLVLLGLWLHGQFQRITKKTKRAPKVEVGTRAPDASLDEWLQVMSWLMHHIIIIITSHSFYFS
;
A
#
# COMPACT_ATOMS: atom_id res chain seq x y z
N CYS A 1 -1.21 -86.59 -6.22
CA CYS A 1 -1.19 -86.18 -4.80
C CYS A 1 -1.05 -84.65 -4.81
N GLN A 2 -2.16 -83.90 -4.79
CA GLN A 2 -2.76 -83.28 -3.58
C GLN A 2 -1.70 -82.50 -2.77
N SER A 3 -1.84 -81.21 -2.48
CA SER A 3 -3.06 -80.45 -2.15
C SER A 3 -2.82 -78.94 -2.16
N GLU A 4 -3.91 -78.18 -2.29
CA GLU A 4 -4.06 -76.72 -2.30
C GLU A 4 -3.62 -75.97 -1.02
N ALA A 5 -3.41 -74.65 -1.15
CA ALA A 5 -3.93 -73.65 -0.21
C ALA A 5 -4.06 -72.27 -0.88
N GLU A 6 -5.29 -71.75 -0.88
CA GLU A 6 -5.74 -70.42 -1.29
C GLU A 6 -5.13 -69.28 -0.47
N ALA A 7 -5.00 -68.10 -1.09
CA ALA A 7 -5.35 -66.84 -0.45
C ALA A 7 -5.71 -65.79 -1.52
N ASP A 8 -6.94 -65.31 -1.39
CA ASP A 8 -7.68 -64.36 -2.23
C ASP A 8 -7.34 -62.89 -1.90
N VAL A 9 -7.78 -62.05 -2.82
CA VAL A 9 -7.67 -60.60 -3.06
C VAL A 9 -7.89 -59.68 -1.85
N ALA A 10 -7.11 -58.58 -1.81
CA ALA A 10 -7.61 -57.24 -1.48
C ALA A 10 -6.63 -56.17 -1.99
N GLU A 11 -6.95 -55.57 -3.15
CA GLU A 11 -6.49 -54.21 -3.46
C GLU A 11 -7.13 -53.23 -2.47
N ALA A 12 -6.31 -52.35 -1.90
CA ALA A 12 -6.76 -51.11 -1.30
C ALA A 12 -5.88 -49.99 -1.84
N VAL A 13 -6.50 -49.19 -2.72
CA VAL A 13 -5.96 -47.97 -3.33
C VAL A 13 -5.99 -46.85 -2.27
N GLU A 14 -4.81 -46.36 -1.91
CA GLU A 14 -4.57 -44.99 -1.40
C GLU A 14 -3.50 -44.41 -2.32
N GLY A 15 -3.62 -43.27 -2.98
CA GLY A 15 -4.48 -42.13 -2.70
C GLY A 15 -3.59 -40.89 -2.82
N GLY A 16 -3.70 -40.18 -3.94
CA GLY A 16 -3.28 -38.77 -4.03
C GLY A 16 -1.89 -38.48 -4.60
N ASP A 17 -1.58 -38.96 -5.81
CA ASP A 17 -0.62 -38.25 -6.66
C ASP A 17 -1.33 -37.00 -7.21
N LEU A 18 -1.06 -35.83 -6.62
CA LEU A 18 -1.39 -34.54 -7.23
C LEU A 18 -0.38 -34.28 -8.34
N GLY A 19 -0.47 -35.08 -9.40
CA GLY A 19 0.09 -34.76 -10.70
C GLY A 19 -0.69 -33.58 -11.26
N ILE A 20 -0.19 -32.37 -11.03
CA ILE A 20 -0.49 -31.23 -11.88
C ILE A 20 0.09 -31.59 -13.26
N VAL A 21 -0.75 -32.25 -14.05
CA VAL A 21 -0.48 -32.59 -15.45
C VAL A 21 -0.26 -31.28 -16.19
N GLY A 22 0.87 -31.21 -16.88
CA GLY A 22 1.47 -30.00 -17.41
C GLY A 22 0.61 -29.30 -18.44
N GLU A 23 0.47 -28.00 -18.24
CA GLU A 23 0.87 -26.94 -19.17
C GLU A 23 0.78 -27.27 -20.68
N ASP A 24 -0.39 -27.67 -21.14
CA ASP A 24 -0.91 -27.28 -22.45
C ASP A 24 -1.54 -25.89 -22.32
N VAL A 25 -0.67 -24.88 -22.17
CA VAL A 25 -1.04 -23.50 -22.53
C VAL A 25 -1.24 -23.52 -24.03
N GLN A 26 -2.47 -23.83 -24.46
CA GLN A 26 -2.89 -23.52 -25.81
C GLN A 26 -2.69 -22.02 -25.97
N ASP A 27 -1.79 -21.65 -26.88
CA ASP A 27 -1.57 -20.27 -27.27
C ASP A 27 -2.86 -19.74 -27.89
N PHE A 28 -3.74 -19.19 -27.05
CA PHE A 28 -4.94 -18.47 -27.47
C PHE A 28 -4.59 -17.07 -28.01
N GLY A 29 -3.39 -16.90 -28.57
CA GLY A 29 -2.92 -15.69 -29.23
C GLY A 29 -3.88 -15.31 -30.34
N ASP A 30 -4.43 -14.08 -30.26
CA ASP A 30 -5.61 -13.58 -30.97
C ASP A 30 -5.76 -14.07 -32.42
N PRO A 31 -6.42 -15.21 -32.66
CA PRO A 31 -6.77 -15.59 -34.00
C PRO A 31 -8.01 -14.77 -34.32
N ASN A 32 -8.00 -14.03 -35.42
CA ASN A 32 -9.15 -13.24 -35.84
C ASN A 32 -10.23 -14.18 -36.41
N TYR A 33 -10.86 -14.96 -35.53
CA TYR A 33 -11.97 -15.84 -35.87
C TYR A 33 -13.23 -15.00 -36.08
N SER A 34 -14.05 -15.39 -37.06
CA SER A 34 -15.37 -14.80 -37.23
C SER A 34 -16.33 -15.30 -36.15
N SER A 35 -17.41 -14.56 -35.93
CA SER A 35 -18.54 -15.02 -35.11
C SER A 35 -19.46 -15.90 -35.97
N ALA A 36 -19.98 -16.97 -35.36
CA ALA A 36 -20.96 -17.85 -36.01
C ALA A 36 -22.37 -17.23 -35.88
N PRO A 37 -23.12 -17.04 -36.99
CA PRO A 37 -24.45 -16.44 -36.94
C PRO A 37 -25.47 -17.25 -36.13
N GLU A 38 -25.21 -18.55 -35.95
CA GLU A 38 -26.02 -19.50 -35.19
C GLU A 38 -25.75 -19.50 -33.67
N VAL A 39 -24.86 -18.63 -33.17
CA VAL A 39 -24.57 -18.50 -31.74
C VAL A 39 -24.92 -17.11 -31.26
N LYS A 40 -25.79 -17.02 -30.26
CA LYS A 40 -26.08 -15.77 -29.56
C LYS A 40 -25.43 -15.80 -28.19
N THR A 41 -24.85 -14.67 -27.80
CA THR A 41 -24.22 -14.52 -26.49
C THR A 41 -24.80 -13.32 -25.75
N VAL A 42 -24.90 -13.46 -24.44
CA VAL A 42 -25.34 -12.41 -23.52
C VAL A 42 -24.48 -12.48 -22.26
N CYS A 43 -24.40 -11.40 -21.49
CA CYS A 43 -23.70 -11.43 -20.22
C CYS A 43 -24.46 -10.69 -19.13
N VAL A 44 -24.24 -11.11 -17.88
CA VAL A 44 -24.86 -10.50 -16.69
C VAL A 44 -23.82 -10.41 -15.58
N PHE A 45 -23.74 -9.25 -14.93
CA PHE A 45 -22.92 -9.05 -13.73
C PHE A 45 -23.79 -9.25 -12.47
N PRO A 46 -23.91 -10.48 -11.93
CA PRO A 46 -24.90 -10.80 -10.90
C PRO A 46 -24.70 -10.01 -9.61
N LYS A 47 -23.45 -9.78 -9.21
CA LYS A 47 -23.06 -9.07 -7.99
C LYS A 47 -22.71 -7.61 -8.22
N ASN A 48 -22.77 -7.14 -9.47
CA ASN A 48 -22.21 -5.85 -9.86
C ASN A 48 -23.03 -5.18 -10.98
N SER A 49 -24.27 -4.80 -10.67
CA SER A 49 -25.15 -4.12 -11.62
C SER A 49 -24.62 -2.75 -12.05
N ALA A 50 -23.79 -2.11 -11.22
CA ALA A 50 -23.17 -0.82 -11.48
C ALA A 50 -21.91 -0.91 -12.36
N LYS A 51 -21.42 -2.13 -12.66
CA LYS A 51 -20.18 -2.36 -13.44
C LYS A 51 -18.94 -1.70 -12.82
N LEU A 52 -18.90 -1.65 -11.48
CA LEU A 52 -17.81 -1.13 -10.66
C LEU A 52 -16.84 -2.26 -10.30
N VAL A 53 -15.64 -2.25 -10.87
CA VAL A 53 -14.64 -3.29 -10.66
C VAL A 53 -13.61 -2.81 -9.64
N LEU A 54 -13.48 -3.54 -8.54
CA LEU A 54 -12.50 -3.26 -7.51
C LEU A 54 -11.10 -3.75 -7.95
N ALA A 55 -10.12 -2.85 -7.98
CA ALA A 55 -8.77 -3.18 -8.41
C ALA A 55 -8.11 -4.18 -7.45
N GLY A 56 -7.63 -5.32 -7.98
CA GLY A 56 -7.05 -6.39 -7.18
C GLY A 56 -8.05 -7.37 -6.57
N GLU A 57 -9.35 -7.16 -6.74
CA GLU A 57 -10.40 -8.08 -6.30
C GLU A 57 -11.05 -8.82 -7.48
N GLN A 58 -11.60 -9.99 -7.18
CA GLN A 58 -12.28 -10.81 -8.16
C GLN A 58 -13.68 -10.28 -8.44
N THR A 59 -13.99 -10.08 -9.71
CA THR A 59 -15.33 -9.77 -10.22
C THR A 59 -15.86 -10.98 -10.97
N GLU A 60 -17.12 -11.30 -10.71
CA GLU A 60 -17.84 -12.40 -11.36
C GLU A 60 -18.77 -11.87 -12.46
N LEU A 61 -18.73 -12.52 -13.60
CA LEU A 61 -19.56 -12.29 -14.77
C LEU A 61 -20.14 -13.62 -15.26
N LEU A 62 -21.43 -13.66 -15.57
CA LEU A 62 -22.07 -14.81 -16.18
C LEU A 62 -22.20 -14.59 -17.67
N VAL A 63 -21.70 -15.54 -18.47
CA VAL A 63 -21.80 -15.54 -19.92
C VAL A 63 -22.85 -16.55 -20.34
N GLY A 64 -23.97 -16.08 -20.88
CA GLY A 64 -24.99 -16.92 -21.50
C GLY A 64 -24.68 -17.15 -22.96
N MET A 65 -24.77 -18.40 -23.42
CA MET A 65 -24.61 -18.80 -24.81
C MET A 65 -25.84 -19.59 -25.24
N GLU A 66 -26.52 -19.13 -26.28
CA GLU A 66 -27.66 -19.80 -26.90
C GLU A 66 -27.21 -20.32 -28.27
N ASN A 67 -27.35 -21.64 -28.46
CA ASN A 67 -27.10 -22.29 -29.74
C ASN A 67 -28.41 -22.37 -30.52
N ILE A 68 -28.55 -21.58 -31.58
CA ILE A 68 -29.72 -21.61 -32.49
C ILE A 68 -29.45 -22.42 -33.77
N GLY A 69 -28.28 -23.05 -33.87
CA GLY A 69 -27.87 -23.88 -35.00
C GLY A 69 -28.35 -25.34 -34.89
N GLU A 70 -27.97 -26.14 -35.88
CA GLU A 70 -28.28 -27.57 -35.95
C GLU A 70 -27.14 -28.46 -35.40
N SER A 71 -25.91 -27.94 -35.37
CA SER A 71 -24.72 -28.63 -34.87
C SER A 71 -24.46 -28.28 -33.39
N PRO A 72 -23.89 -29.22 -32.60
CA PRO A 72 -23.43 -28.92 -31.24
C PRO A 72 -22.25 -27.93 -31.26
N VAL A 73 -22.21 -27.03 -30.29
CA VAL A 73 -21.14 -26.02 -30.13
C VAL A 73 -20.22 -26.47 -28.99
N ASN A 74 -18.92 -26.61 -29.20
CA ASN A 74 -17.99 -26.88 -28.12
C ASN A 74 -17.29 -25.60 -27.67
N VAL A 75 -17.50 -25.19 -26.43
CA VAL A 75 -16.84 -24.03 -25.84
C VAL A 75 -15.42 -24.40 -25.47
N ILE A 76 -14.46 -23.63 -25.98
CA ILE A 76 -13.03 -23.86 -25.79
C ILE A 76 -12.50 -22.97 -24.68
N ALA A 77 -12.78 -21.66 -24.74
CA ALA A 77 -12.26 -20.72 -23.77
C ALA A 77 -13.10 -19.44 -23.65
N ILE A 78 -13.04 -18.81 -22.49
CA ILE A 78 -13.54 -17.46 -22.26
C ILE A 78 -12.35 -16.59 -21.85
N LYS A 79 -12.19 -15.46 -22.52
CA LYS A 79 -11.15 -14.47 -22.21
C LYS A 79 -11.74 -13.06 -22.19
N ALA A 80 -11.07 -12.17 -21.49
CA ALA A 80 -11.41 -10.76 -21.52
C ALA A 80 -10.14 -9.90 -21.52
N SER A 81 -10.27 -8.68 -22.00
CA SER A 81 -9.20 -7.70 -22.04
C SER A 81 -9.73 -6.33 -21.64
N VAL A 82 -8.86 -5.53 -21.03
CA VAL A 82 -9.12 -4.15 -20.62
C VAL A 82 -8.37 -3.20 -21.54
N HIS A 83 -9.08 -2.21 -22.06
CA HIS A 83 -8.64 -1.28 -23.08
C HIS A 83 -8.86 0.17 -22.62
N LEU A 84 -8.15 1.11 -23.25
CA LEU A 84 -8.35 2.53 -22.98
C LEU A 84 -9.68 3.03 -23.59
N PRO A 85 -10.46 3.86 -22.87
CA PRO A 85 -11.80 4.26 -23.30
C PRO A 85 -11.81 5.13 -24.56
N PHE A 86 -10.72 5.88 -24.79
CA PHE A 86 -10.58 6.78 -25.94
C PHE A 86 -9.95 6.10 -27.17
N ASP A 87 -9.28 4.96 -26.99
CA ASP A 87 -8.71 4.17 -28.07
C ASP A 87 -8.75 2.68 -27.73
N HIS A 88 -9.75 1.99 -28.30
CA HIS A 88 -9.97 0.56 -28.08
C HIS A 88 -8.89 -0.31 -28.75
N ARG A 89 -7.90 0.24 -29.46
CA ARG A 89 -6.74 -0.53 -29.93
C ARG A 89 -5.63 -0.61 -28.89
N MET A 90 -5.66 0.27 -27.90
CA MET A 90 -4.66 0.29 -26.85
C MET A 90 -5.07 -0.65 -25.72
N LEU A 91 -4.44 -1.83 -25.73
CA LEU A 91 -4.60 -2.84 -24.69
C LEU A 91 -3.88 -2.40 -23.41
N VAL A 92 -4.60 -2.36 -22.30
CA VAL A 92 -4.07 -2.07 -20.97
C VAL A 92 -3.64 -3.36 -20.27
N GLN A 93 -4.53 -4.36 -20.27
CA GLN A 93 -4.28 -5.63 -19.59
C GLN A 93 -5.11 -6.76 -20.21
N ASN A 94 -4.47 -7.91 -20.43
CA ASN A 94 -5.17 -9.17 -20.65
C ASN A 94 -5.61 -9.76 -19.31
N LEU A 95 -6.90 -10.12 -19.20
CA LEU A 95 -7.44 -10.76 -18.02
C LEU A 95 -7.30 -12.29 -18.14
N THR A 96 -7.66 -12.99 -17.08
CA THR A 96 -7.58 -14.44 -17.00
C THR A 96 -8.32 -15.10 -18.17
N ALA A 97 -7.66 -15.96 -18.93
CA ALA A 97 -8.33 -16.85 -19.87
C ALA A 97 -8.73 -18.13 -19.12
N VAL A 98 -9.98 -18.54 -19.28
CA VAL A 98 -10.52 -19.77 -18.69
C VAL A 98 -10.78 -20.74 -19.83
N ALA A 99 -10.04 -21.85 -19.86
CA ALA A 99 -10.29 -22.94 -20.78
C ALA A 99 -11.37 -23.87 -20.24
N PHE A 100 -12.20 -24.40 -21.14
CA PHE A 100 -13.25 -25.36 -20.83
C PHE A 100 -12.94 -26.68 -21.52
N ASN A 101 -12.82 -27.73 -20.73
CA ASN A 101 -12.64 -29.08 -21.25
C ASN A 101 -14.02 -29.76 -21.36
N ASN A 102 -14.41 -30.17 -22.56
CA ASN A 102 -15.68 -30.86 -22.85
C ASN A 102 -16.96 -30.08 -22.51
N ALA A 103 -16.98 -28.77 -22.75
CA ALA A 103 -18.18 -27.95 -22.59
C ALA A 103 -18.98 -27.87 -23.90
N THR A 104 -19.89 -28.82 -24.12
CA THR A 104 -20.74 -28.83 -25.33
C THR A 104 -22.12 -28.23 -25.05
N VAL A 105 -22.56 -27.31 -25.91
CA VAL A 105 -23.91 -26.74 -25.91
C VAL A 105 -24.71 -27.38 -27.06
N PRO A 106 -25.72 -28.22 -26.75
CA PRO A 106 -26.54 -28.85 -27.77
C PRO A 106 -27.33 -27.84 -28.62
N PRO A 107 -27.79 -28.24 -29.82
CA PRO A 107 -28.70 -27.45 -30.64
C PRO A 107 -29.95 -27.00 -29.88
N SER A 108 -30.39 -25.76 -30.11
CA SER A 108 -31.59 -25.16 -29.51
C SER A 108 -31.59 -25.10 -27.97
N VAL A 109 -30.40 -25.13 -27.35
CA VAL A 109 -30.22 -25.04 -25.89
C VAL A 109 -29.40 -23.81 -25.54
N GLN A 110 -29.68 -23.23 -24.37
CA GLN A 110 -28.89 -22.19 -23.76
C GLN A 110 -28.06 -22.74 -22.59
N ALA A 111 -26.78 -22.42 -22.56
CA ALA A 111 -25.87 -22.70 -21.46
C ALA A 111 -25.38 -21.39 -20.82
N THR A 112 -24.95 -21.46 -19.56
CA THR A 112 -24.36 -20.33 -18.84
C THR A 112 -23.02 -20.72 -18.26
N PHE A 113 -22.01 -19.89 -18.50
CA PHE A 113 -20.64 -20.10 -18.08
C PHE A 113 -20.22 -19.00 -17.10
N PRO A 114 -19.77 -19.35 -15.88
CA PRO A 114 -19.23 -18.37 -14.97
C PRO A 114 -17.82 -17.97 -15.41
N TYR A 115 -17.56 -16.66 -15.40
CA TYR A 115 -16.27 -16.07 -15.69
C TYR A 115 -15.87 -15.15 -14.55
N VAL A 116 -14.79 -15.51 -13.86
CA VAL A 116 -14.24 -14.73 -12.76
C VAL A 116 -12.92 -14.13 -13.20
N PHE A 117 -12.79 -12.82 -13.07
CA PHE A 117 -11.59 -12.08 -13.45
C PHE A 117 -11.23 -11.06 -12.38
N ALA A 118 -9.97 -10.63 -12.36
CA ALA A 118 -9.51 -9.53 -11.52
C ALA A 118 -8.65 -8.59 -12.35
N VAL A 119 -8.85 -7.28 -12.19
CA VAL A 119 -7.95 -6.28 -12.76
C VAL A 119 -6.76 -6.06 -11.82
N SER A 120 -5.62 -5.65 -12.36
CA SER A 120 -4.42 -5.43 -11.56
C SER A 120 -4.69 -4.46 -10.40
N LYS A 121 -4.19 -4.78 -9.20
CA LYS A 121 -4.26 -3.88 -8.03
C LYS A 121 -3.50 -2.55 -8.24
N TYR A 122 -2.61 -2.51 -9.22
CA TYR A 122 -1.84 -1.32 -9.59
C TYR A 122 -2.50 -0.52 -10.72
N LEU A 123 -3.62 -0.99 -11.26
CA LEU A 123 -4.38 -0.25 -12.25
C LEU A 123 -4.97 0.99 -11.58
N GLN A 124 -4.71 2.16 -12.15
CA GLN A 124 -5.23 3.40 -11.60
C GLN A 124 -6.76 3.43 -11.66
N PRO A 125 -7.44 3.98 -10.65
CA PRO A 125 -8.88 4.20 -10.70
C PRO A 125 -9.27 5.02 -11.92
N GLY A 126 -10.37 4.64 -12.56
CA GLY A 126 -10.84 5.32 -13.75
C GLY A 126 -11.72 4.45 -14.62
N THR A 127 -12.06 5.00 -15.77
CA THR A 127 -12.98 4.39 -16.73
C THR A 127 -12.20 3.62 -17.79
N PHE A 128 -12.57 2.36 -18.03
CA PHE A 128 -11.90 1.49 -19.00
C PHE A 128 -12.92 0.71 -19.82
N ASP A 129 -12.55 0.32 -21.03
CA ASP A 129 -13.37 -0.58 -21.82
C ASP A 129 -13.00 -2.03 -21.54
N LEU A 130 -14.01 -2.84 -21.27
CA LEU A 130 -13.88 -4.27 -21.08
C LEU A 130 -14.46 -4.97 -22.30
N VAL A 131 -13.63 -5.79 -22.94
CA VAL A 131 -14.03 -6.63 -24.06
C VAL A 131 -13.92 -8.08 -23.62
N GLY A 132 -15.05 -8.78 -23.58
CA GLY A 132 -15.15 -10.19 -23.24
C GLY A 132 -15.50 -11.02 -24.47
N SER A 133 -14.70 -12.06 -24.74
CA SER A 133 -14.88 -12.95 -25.89
C SER A 133 -14.94 -14.41 -25.47
N ILE A 134 -15.84 -15.16 -26.09
CA ILE A 134 -15.96 -16.61 -25.97
C ILE A 134 -15.46 -17.24 -27.28
N ILE A 135 -14.56 -18.21 -27.15
CA ILE A 135 -13.98 -18.98 -28.23
C ILE A 135 -14.61 -20.38 -28.17
N TYR A 136 -15.09 -20.85 -29.31
CA TYR A 136 -15.78 -22.12 -29.42
C TYR A 136 -15.54 -22.72 -30.81
N ASP A 137 -15.79 -24.02 -30.96
CA ASP A 137 -15.83 -24.67 -32.25
C ASP A 137 -17.23 -25.18 -32.59
N ILE A 138 -17.49 -25.28 -33.90
CA ILE A 138 -18.65 -25.95 -34.49
C ILE A 138 -18.08 -26.81 -35.61
N ASP A 139 -18.34 -28.12 -35.57
CA ASP A 139 -17.85 -29.06 -36.58
C ASP A 139 -16.33 -28.94 -36.88
N GLN A 140 -15.53 -28.77 -35.83
CA GLN A 140 -14.06 -28.58 -35.87
C GLN A 140 -13.59 -27.24 -36.48
N GLN A 141 -14.51 -26.32 -36.76
CA GLN A 141 -14.18 -24.97 -37.20
C GLN A 141 -14.23 -24.00 -36.00
N PRO A 142 -13.14 -23.28 -35.68
CA PRO A 142 -13.12 -22.34 -34.58
C PRO A 142 -13.79 -21.00 -34.92
N TYR A 143 -14.54 -20.48 -33.97
CA TYR A 143 -15.25 -19.21 -34.01
C TYR A 143 -15.00 -18.41 -32.72
N GLN A 144 -15.18 -17.10 -32.80
CA GLN A 144 -15.10 -16.22 -31.63
C GLN A 144 -16.26 -15.23 -31.65
N SER A 145 -16.94 -15.10 -30.52
CA SER A 145 -18.00 -14.12 -30.33
C SER A 145 -17.72 -13.23 -29.13
N THR A 146 -17.94 -11.93 -29.30
CA THR A 146 -17.83 -10.96 -28.21
C THR A 146 -19.15 -10.92 -27.44
N PHE A 147 -19.16 -11.40 -26.20
CA PHE A 147 -20.36 -11.40 -25.35
C PHE A 147 -20.53 -10.09 -24.57
N TYR A 148 -19.45 -9.33 -24.40
CA TYR A 148 -19.47 -8.02 -23.76
C TYR A 148 -18.48 -7.09 -24.45
N ASN A 149 -18.95 -5.90 -24.81
CA ASN A 149 -18.10 -4.80 -25.21
C ASN A 149 -18.71 -3.54 -24.61
N GLY A 150 -18.08 -3.02 -23.58
CA GLY A 150 -18.55 -1.82 -22.94
C GLY A 150 -17.68 -1.38 -21.79
N THR A 151 -18.01 -0.21 -21.29
CA THR A 151 -17.22 0.48 -20.30
C THR A 151 -17.50 -0.05 -18.89
N ILE A 152 -16.44 -0.15 -18.09
CA ILE A 152 -16.44 -0.44 -16.66
C ILE A 152 -15.72 0.69 -15.92
N GLU A 153 -16.07 0.88 -14.65
CA GLU A 153 -15.38 1.83 -13.78
C GLU A 153 -14.53 1.03 -12.78
N VAL A 154 -13.22 1.25 -12.81
CA VAL A 154 -12.27 0.64 -11.89
C VAL A 154 -12.06 1.57 -10.72
N VAL A 155 -12.18 1.04 -9.50
CA VAL A 155 -11.96 1.77 -8.27
C VAL A 155 -10.93 1.04 -7.40
N GLU A 156 -10.12 1.79 -6.66
CA GLU A 156 -9.12 1.20 -5.76
C GLU A 156 -9.82 0.55 -4.56
N VAL A 157 -9.34 -0.63 -4.14
CA VAL A 157 -9.72 -1.24 -2.87
C VAL A 157 -9.07 -0.43 -1.75
N GLY A 158 -9.77 0.59 -1.29
CA GLY A 158 -9.30 1.53 -0.27
C GLY A 158 -9.13 0.86 1.10
N GLY A 159 -7.93 0.39 1.39
CA GLY A 159 -7.50 0.07 2.76
C GLY A 159 -6.80 1.26 3.42
N PHE A 160 -6.90 1.39 4.73
CA PHE A 160 -6.16 2.42 5.51
C PHE A 160 -4.62 2.34 5.38
N LEU A 161 -4.10 1.27 4.79
CA LEU A 161 -2.67 1.00 4.58
C LEU A 161 -2.28 1.08 3.09
N SER A 162 -2.77 2.07 2.36
CA SER A 162 -2.27 2.33 1.00
C SER A 162 -0.85 2.92 1.04
N VAL A 163 -0.06 2.72 -0.02
CA VAL A 163 1.35 3.12 -0.09
C VAL A 163 1.49 4.64 0.07
N GLU A 164 0.57 5.39 -0.52
CA GLU A 164 0.47 6.84 -0.40
C GLU A 164 0.26 7.26 1.05
N SER A 165 -0.62 6.57 1.78
CA SER A 165 -0.89 6.86 3.19
C SER A 165 0.33 6.59 4.06
N VAL A 166 1.00 5.45 3.86
CA VAL A 166 2.23 5.10 4.59
C VAL A 166 3.34 6.11 4.28
N PHE A 167 3.50 6.48 3.01
CA PHE A 167 4.48 7.48 2.57
C PHE A 167 4.23 8.83 3.22
N LEU A 168 3.00 9.35 3.15
CA LEU A 168 2.64 10.67 3.69
C LEU A 168 2.74 10.72 5.22
N VAL A 169 2.32 9.66 5.91
CA VAL A 169 2.45 9.59 7.37
C VAL A 169 3.93 9.54 7.79
N THR A 170 4.74 8.73 7.11
CA THR A 170 6.19 8.63 7.39
C THR A 170 6.89 9.96 7.10
N LEU A 171 6.57 10.59 5.97
CA LEU A 171 7.06 11.92 5.60
C LEU A 171 6.65 12.98 6.63
N GLY A 172 5.39 12.96 7.07
CA GLY A 172 4.87 13.86 8.10
C GLY A 172 5.63 13.74 9.42
N ILE A 173 5.87 12.51 9.89
CA ILE A 173 6.64 12.26 11.11
C ILE A 173 8.10 12.74 10.94
N ALA A 174 8.73 12.43 9.80
CA ALA A 174 10.10 12.88 9.53
C ALA A 174 10.24 14.41 9.54
N LEU A 175 9.27 15.12 8.94
CA LEU A 175 9.24 16.58 8.95
C LEU A 175 9.02 17.15 10.36
N LEU A 176 8.16 16.54 11.18
CA LEU A 176 7.95 16.95 12.57
C LEU A 176 9.21 16.75 13.43
N VAL A 177 9.92 15.64 13.26
CA VAL A 177 11.20 15.38 13.95
C VAL A 177 12.25 16.42 13.52
N LEU A 178 12.37 16.67 12.22
CA LEU A 178 13.31 17.65 11.69
C LEU A 178 13.00 19.07 12.20
N LEU A 179 11.72 19.46 12.22
CA LEU A 179 11.26 20.74 12.77
C LEU A 179 11.55 20.84 14.27
N GLY A 180 11.30 19.78 15.04
CA GLY A 180 11.61 19.72 16.47
C GLY A 180 13.10 19.90 16.75
N LEU A 181 13.96 19.21 15.99
CA LEU A 181 15.42 19.37 16.08
C LEU A 181 15.87 20.77 15.67
N TRP A 182 15.26 21.35 14.63
CA TRP A 182 15.56 22.72 14.18
C TRP A 182 15.20 23.75 15.24
N LEU A 183 13.99 23.68 15.81
CA LEU A 183 13.54 24.56 16.88
C LEU A 183 14.45 24.43 18.11
N HIS A 184 14.74 23.20 18.55
CA HIS A 184 15.66 22.96 19.65
C HIS A 184 17.06 23.57 19.38
N GLY A 185 17.57 23.44 18.15
CA GLY A 185 18.81 24.10 17.72
C GLY A 185 18.76 25.62 17.78
N GLN A 186 17.64 26.25 17.37
CA GLN A 186 17.44 27.70 17.48
C GLN A 186 17.40 28.14 18.94
N PHE A 187 16.63 27.46 19.79
CA PHE A 187 16.57 27.75 21.22
C PHE A 187 17.96 27.63 21.86
N GLN A 188 18.74 26.60 21.55
CA GLN A 188 20.12 26.48 22.05
C GLN A 188 21.02 27.64 21.59
N ARG A 189 20.89 28.11 20.35
CA ARG A 189 21.65 29.26 19.83
C ARG A 189 21.27 30.56 20.56
N ILE A 190 19.99 30.74 20.87
CA ILE A 190 19.48 31.92 21.59
C ILE A 190 19.91 31.87 23.07
N THR A 191 19.72 30.74 23.76
CA THR A 191 20.11 30.56 25.16
C THR A 191 21.63 30.71 25.39
N LYS A 192 22.47 30.25 24.44
CA LYS A 192 23.93 30.46 24.52
C LYS A 192 24.33 31.92 24.36
N LYS A 193 23.55 32.74 23.63
CA LYS A 193 23.78 34.20 23.56
C LYS A 193 23.35 34.93 24.83
N THR A 194 22.31 34.46 25.52
CA THR A 194 21.84 35.07 26.79
C THR A 194 22.73 34.74 28.00
N LYS A 195 23.48 33.63 27.99
CA LYS A 195 24.38 33.26 29.10
C LYS A 195 25.76 33.96 29.07
N ARG A 196 26.03 34.84 28.12
CA ARG A 196 27.32 35.57 28.03
C ARG A 196 27.17 37.06 28.29
N ALA A 197 26.87 37.39 29.54
CA ALA A 197 27.26 38.64 30.16
C ALA A 197 27.48 38.40 31.66
N PRO A 198 28.72 38.17 32.14
CA PRO A 198 28.99 38.53 33.52
C PRO A 198 28.76 40.05 33.61
N LYS A 199 27.83 40.45 34.46
CA LYS A 199 27.62 41.86 34.82
C LYS A 199 28.96 42.37 35.35
N VAL A 200 29.66 43.18 34.55
CA VAL A 200 30.83 43.92 35.01
C VAL A 200 30.29 45.02 35.92
N GLU A 201 30.36 44.79 37.24
CA GLU A 201 30.20 45.84 38.24
C GLU A 201 31.44 46.74 38.13
N VAL A 202 31.37 47.76 37.28
CA VAL A 202 32.30 48.89 37.35
C VAL A 202 31.80 49.79 38.49
N GLY A 203 32.00 49.32 39.72
CA GLY A 203 31.82 50.11 40.93
C GLY A 203 33.12 50.84 41.26
N THR A 204 33.06 52.18 41.27
CA THR A 204 34.13 53.09 41.67
C THR A 204 34.77 52.67 42.98
N ARG A 205 35.92 51.98 42.92
CA ARG A 205 36.83 51.84 44.06
C ARG A 205 37.92 52.89 43.91
N ALA A 206 37.66 54.10 44.41
CA ALA A 206 38.75 54.94 44.86
C ALA A 206 39.33 54.26 46.13
N PRO A 207 40.65 54.10 46.27
CA PRO A 207 41.22 53.84 47.59
C PRO A 207 41.11 55.16 48.37
N ASP A 208 40.19 55.20 49.31
CA ASP A 208 39.99 56.34 50.20
C ASP A 208 41.17 56.42 51.19
N ALA A 209 42.32 56.91 50.72
CA ALA A 209 43.54 57.11 51.52
C ALA A 209 43.31 58.03 52.74
N SER A 210 42.24 58.83 52.72
CA SER A 210 41.85 59.70 53.83
C SER A 210 41.21 58.96 55.01
N LEU A 211 40.62 57.78 54.79
CA LEU A 211 39.94 57.03 55.86
C LEU A 211 40.97 56.30 56.76
N ASP A 212 42.03 55.77 56.16
CA ASP A 212 43.11 55.10 56.89
C ASP A 212 43.96 56.09 57.71
N GLU A 213 44.22 57.30 57.20
CA GLU A 213 44.90 58.35 57.98
C GLU A 213 44.06 58.79 59.19
N TRP A 214 42.74 58.95 59.02
CA TRP A 214 41.86 59.37 60.12
C TRP A 214 41.82 58.34 61.25
N LEU A 215 41.75 57.04 60.91
CA LEU A 215 41.80 55.96 61.90
C LEU A 215 43.15 55.88 62.61
N GLN A 216 44.26 56.13 61.91
CA GLN A 216 45.59 56.18 62.53
C GLN A 216 45.75 57.37 63.49
N VAL A 217 45.23 58.54 63.13
CA VAL A 217 45.25 59.73 64.01
C VAL A 217 44.42 59.48 65.27
N MET A 218 43.25 58.86 65.15
CA MET A 218 42.43 58.49 66.33
C MET A 218 43.13 57.47 67.23
N SER A 219 43.82 56.49 66.64
CA SER A 219 44.58 55.49 67.39
C SER A 219 45.72 56.13 68.20
N TRP A 220 46.48 57.04 67.58
CA TRP A 220 47.55 57.79 68.25
C TRP A 220 47.03 58.66 69.38
N LEU A 221 45.93 59.37 69.15
CA LEU A 221 45.34 60.29 70.12
C LEU A 221 44.79 59.54 71.35
N MET A 222 44.19 58.36 71.13
CA MET A 222 43.70 57.52 72.22
C MET A 222 44.85 56.90 73.03
N HIS A 223 45.94 56.47 72.39
CA HIS A 223 47.14 55.99 73.10
C HIS A 223 47.78 57.09 73.96
N HIS A 224 47.87 58.31 73.43
CA HIS A 224 48.50 59.43 74.15
C HIS A 224 47.64 59.93 75.32
N ILE A 225 46.31 59.93 75.20
CA ILE A 225 45.40 60.25 76.31
C ILE A 225 45.50 59.21 77.43
N ILE A 226 45.59 57.91 77.10
CA ILE A 226 45.77 56.85 78.10
C ILE A 226 47.09 57.03 78.87
N ILE A 227 48.19 57.37 78.18
CA ILE A 227 49.48 57.62 78.84
C ILE A 227 49.42 58.85 79.76
N ILE A 228 48.76 59.94 79.35
CA ILE A 228 48.62 61.14 80.19
C ILE A 228 47.77 60.86 81.43
N ILE A 229 46.66 60.13 81.30
CA ILE A 229 45.81 59.75 82.44
C ILE A 229 46.55 58.81 83.40
N THR A 230 47.34 57.87 82.87
CA THR A 230 48.11 56.91 83.67
C THR A 230 49.32 57.58 84.36
N SER A 231 49.91 58.59 83.73
CA SER A 231 51.04 59.35 84.29
C SER A 231 50.61 60.39 85.34
N HIS A 232 49.41 60.98 85.20
CA HIS A 232 48.86 61.91 86.19
C HIS A 232 48.33 61.23 87.45
N SER A 233 48.07 59.91 87.39
CA SER A 233 47.65 59.10 88.55
C SER A 233 48.82 58.63 89.43
N PHE A 234 50.07 58.90 89.05
CA PHE A 234 51.29 58.52 89.78
C PHE A 234 52.01 59.68 90.50
N TYR A 235 51.51 60.93 90.40
CA TYR A 235 52.09 62.11 91.06
C TYR A 235 51.24 62.66 92.22
N PHE A 236 50.21 61.92 92.65
CA PHE A 236 49.42 62.24 93.84
C PHE A 236 49.13 60.95 94.65
N SER A 237 50.19 60.34 95.18
CA SER A 237 50.17 59.49 96.39
C SER A 237 51.57 59.34 96.97
#